data_AF-A0A3D0QD03-F1
#
_entry.id   AF-A0A3D0QD03-F1
#
_cell.length_a   1.000
_cell.length_b   1.000
_cell.length_c   1.000
_cell.angle_alpha   90.00
_cell.angle_beta   90.00
_cell.angle_gamma   90.00
#
_symmetry.space_group_name_H-M   'P 1'
#
loop_
_entity.id
_entity.type
_entity.pdbx_description
1 polymer ?
#
loop_
_entity_poly.entity_id
_entity_poly.type
_entity_poly.pdbx_seq_one_letter_code
_entity_poly.pdbx_strand_id
1 'polypeptide(L)' 'LAHGLLDNNVPPYNTFVVVEALIKANKDFDLLVLPSQAHGYSSQSNYMMRRRWDYFVKWLLNAEPPKEYEIKASSGRGG' A
#
# COMPACT_ATOMS: atom_id res chain seq x y z
N LEU A 1 -5.33 -2.80 -3.95
CA LEU A 1 -5.92 -1.65 -3.23
C LEU A 1 -5.03 -1.26 -2.06
N ALA A 2 -4.93 0.03 -1.71
CA ALA A 2 -4.20 0.49 -0.52
C ALA A 2 -4.89 1.73 0.08
N HIS A 3 -5.07 1.79 1.40
CA HIS A 3 -5.78 2.90 2.07
C HIS A 3 -5.30 3.16 3.51
N GLY A 4 -5.29 4.41 3.95
CA GLY A 4 -5.04 4.81 5.34
C GLY A 4 -6.33 4.97 6.14
N LEU A 5 -6.49 4.32 7.31
CA LEU A 5 -7.77 4.31 8.04
C LEU A 5 -8.18 5.66 8.65
N LEU A 6 -7.24 6.59 8.78
CA LEU A 6 -7.49 7.95 9.30
C LEU A 6 -7.58 8.98 8.17
N ASP A 7 -7.75 8.56 6.91
CA ASP A 7 -7.93 9.47 5.78
C ASP A 7 -9.27 10.21 5.88
N ASN A 8 -9.19 11.52 6.16
CA ASN A 8 -10.32 12.42 6.26
C ASN A 8 -10.60 13.19 4.96
N ASN A 9 -9.75 13.06 3.93
CA ASN A 9 -9.94 13.66 2.62
C ASN A 9 -10.64 12.66 1.68
N VAL A 10 -10.19 11.40 1.69
CA VAL A 10 -10.82 10.28 0.98
C VAL A 10 -11.15 9.17 2.00
N PRO A 11 -12.38 9.13 2.53
CA PRO A 11 -12.73 8.18 3.59
C PRO A 11 -12.52 6.70 3.20
N PRO A 12 -12.08 5.82 4.13
CA PRO A 12 -11.84 4.39 3.85
C PRO A 12 -13.05 3.62 3.33
N TYR A 13 -14.26 4.07 3.66
CA TYR A 13 -15.51 3.50 3.16
C TYR A 13 -15.53 3.40 1.63
N ASN A 14 -14.94 4.37 0.91
CA ASN A 14 -14.88 4.34 -0.55
C ASN A 14 -14.16 3.09 -1.07
N THR A 15 -13.06 2.71 -0.42
CA THR A 15 -12.35 1.46 -0.73
C THR A 15 -13.19 0.23 -0.37
N PHE A 16 -13.93 0.27 0.75
CA PHE A 16 -14.73 -0.87 1.19
C PHE A 16 -15.95 -1.15 0.31
N VAL A 17 -16.56 -0.13 -0.31
CA VAL A 17 -17.62 -0.35 -1.32
C VAL A 17 -17.08 -1.15 -2.51
N VAL A 18 -15.86 -0.84 -2.97
CA VAL A 18 -15.21 -1.59 -4.06
C VAL A 18 -14.88 -3.03 -3.62
N VAL A 19 -14.35 -3.20 -2.42
CA VAL A 19 -14.08 -4.53 -1.83
C VAL A 19 -15.35 -5.37 -1.77
N GLU A 20 -16.45 -4.82 -1.28
CA GLU A 20 -17.73 -5.53 -1.20
C GLU A 20 -18.24 -5.95 -2.59
N ALA A 21 -18.10 -5.08 -3.59
CA ALA A 21 -18.47 -5.40 -4.97
C ALA A 21 -17.61 -6.53 -5.56
N LEU A 22 -16.29 -6.52 -5.30
CA LEU A 22 -15.38 -7.58 -5.73
C LEU A 22 -15.71 -8.93 -5.08
N ILE A 23 -16.03 -8.93 -3.78
CA ILE A 23 -16.45 -10.13 -3.05
C ILE A 23 -17.75 -10.69 -3.64
N LYS A 24 -18.78 -9.85 -3.83
CA LYS A 24 -20.05 -10.27 -4.45
C LYS A 24 -19.87 -10.84 -5.85
N ALA A 25 -18.88 -10.34 -6.59
CA ALA A 25 -18.52 -10.83 -7.92
C ALA A 25 -17.56 -12.04 -7.92
N ASN A 26 -17.19 -12.56 -6.74
CA ASN A 26 -16.21 -13.62 -6.55
C ASN A 26 -14.88 -13.34 -7.28
N LYS A 27 -14.31 -12.15 -7.05
CA LYS A 27 -13.04 -11.70 -7.62
C LYS A 27 -11.95 -11.60 -6.57
N ASP A 28 -10.76 -12.06 -6.93
CA ASP A 28 -9.56 -11.90 -6.12
C ASP A 28 -9.09 -10.45 -6.09
N PHE A 29 -8.55 -10.02 -4.95
CA PHE A 29 -7.91 -8.73 -4.79
C PHE A 29 -6.90 -8.75 -3.65
N ASP A 30 -5.89 -7.89 -3.75
CA ASP A 30 -4.97 -7.60 -2.67
C ASP A 30 -5.31 -6.23 -2.05
N LEU A 31 -5.37 -6.16 -0.72
CA LEU A 31 -5.63 -4.93 0.03
C LEU A 31 -4.56 -4.70 1.09
N LEU A 32 -3.97 -3.50 1.11
CA LEU A 32 -3.13 -3.03 2.19
C LEU A 32 -3.84 -1.92 2.98
N VAL A 33 -4.02 -2.14 4.27
CA VAL A 33 -4.60 -1.15 5.19
C VAL A 33 -3.52 -0.61 6.12
N LEU A 34 -3.42 0.71 6.25
CA LEU A 34 -2.46 1.40 7.13
C LEU A 34 -3.22 2.07 8.29
N PRO A 35 -3.30 1.45 9.49
CA PRO A 35 -4.28 1.82 10.50
C PRO A 35 -4.17 3.22 11.08
N SER A 36 -2.95 3.75 11.18
CA SER A 36 -2.67 5.06 11.81
C SER A 36 -2.33 6.15 10.80
N GLN A 37 -2.57 5.92 9.50
CA GLN A 37 -2.22 6.86 8.45
C GLN A 37 -3.44 7.58 7.89
N ALA A 38 -3.26 8.88 7.64
CA ALA A 38 -4.17 9.71 6.85
C ALA A 38 -3.85 9.57 5.35
N HIS A 39 -4.23 10.56 4.54
CA HIS A 39 -4.11 10.52 3.07
C HIS A 39 -2.68 10.27 2.57
N GLY A 40 -1.70 11.02 3.08
CA GLY A 40 -0.29 10.80 2.83
C GLY A 40 0.26 9.86 3.89
N TYR A 41 0.71 8.67 3.50
CA TYR A 41 1.17 7.59 4.38
C TYR A 41 2.34 7.91 5.32
N SER A 42 2.78 9.18 5.39
CA SER A 42 3.66 9.80 6.39
C SER A 42 4.71 8.86 6.98
N SER A 43 4.58 8.48 8.25
CA SER A 43 5.53 7.66 8.98
C SER A 43 5.65 6.23 8.46
N GLN A 44 4.69 5.77 7.66
CA GLN A 44 4.69 4.46 7.00
C GLN A 44 4.94 4.56 5.49
N SER A 45 5.41 5.70 4.99
CA SER A 45 5.73 5.91 3.57
C SER A 45 6.73 4.87 3.03
N ASN A 46 7.82 4.60 3.76
CA ASN A 46 8.79 3.57 3.39
C ASN A 46 8.17 2.17 3.40
N TYR A 47 7.33 1.85 4.39
CA TYR A 47 6.64 0.57 4.43
C TYR A 47 5.68 0.40 3.24
N MET A 48 4.90 1.44 2.92
CA MET A 48 4.01 1.44 1.77
C MET A 48 4.82 1.28 0.48
N MET A 49 5.91 2.03 0.32
CA MET A 49 6.80 1.92 -0.83
C MET A 49 7.30 0.49 -0.98
N ARG A 50 7.86 -0.12 0.09
CA ARG A 50 8.31 -1.52 0.07
C ARG A 50 7.20 -2.47 -0.40
N ARG A 51 6.01 -2.40 0.20
CA ARG A 51 4.88 -3.28 -0.19
C ARG A 51 4.48 -3.09 -1.66
N ARG A 52 4.55 -1.86 -2.17
CA ARG A 52 4.27 -1.55 -3.59
C ARG A 52 5.30 -2.17 -4.52
N TRP A 53 6.60 -2.05 -4.19
CA TRP A 53 7.67 -2.68 -4.96
C TRP A 53 7.60 -4.21 -4.88
N ASP A 54 7.34 -4.78 -3.70
CA ASP A 54 7.16 -6.23 -3.52
C ASP A 54 6.06 -6.77 -4.44
N TYR A 55 4.96 -6.03 -4.60
CA TYR A 55 3.85 -6.37 -5.49
C TYR A 55 4.30 -6.44 -6.95
N PHE A 56 5.07 -5.46 -7.42
CA PHE A 56 5.58 -5.47 -8.80
C PHE A 56 6.64 -6.53 -9.02
N VAL A 57 7.55 -6.74 -8.08
CA VAL A 57 8.54 -7.83 -8.20
C VAL A 57 7.84 -9.18 -8.31
N LYS A 58 6.82 -9.42 -7.47
CA LYS A 58 6.04 -10.65 -7.51
C LYS A 58 5.25 -10.83 -8.79
N TRP A 59 4.45 -9.83 -9.18
CA TRP A 59 3.42 -10.02 -10.21
C TRP A 59 3.78 -9.48 -11.59
N LEU A 60 4.66 -8.48 -11.66
CA LEU A 60 5.12 -7.91 -12.94
C LEU A 60 6.44 -8.55 -13.39
N LEU A 61 7.40 -8.70 -12.48
CA LEU A 61 8.69 -9.34 -12.79
C LEU A 61 8.64 -10.88 -12.64
N ASN A 62 7.58 -11.43 -12.04
CA ASN A 62 7.42 -12.86 -11.77
C ASN A 62 8.61 -13.45 -10.97
N ALA A 63 9.07 -12.71 -9.96
CA ALA A 63 10.19 -13.07 -9.08
C ALA A 63 9.81 -12.94 -7.60
N GLU A 64 10.54 -13.61 -6.71
CA GLU A 64 10.29 -13.48 -5.27
C GLU A 64 10.87 -12.16 -4.75
N PRO A 65 10.07 -11.28 -4.10
CA PRO A 65 10.59 -10.06 -3.52
C PRO A 65 11.53 -10.33 -2.34
N PRO A 66 12.54 -9.47 -2.10
CA PRO A 66 13.41 -9.61 -0.94
C PRO A 66 12.61 -9.49 0.35
N LYS A 67 12.78 -10.45 1.26
CA LYS A 67 12.05 -10.49 2.52
C LYS A 67 12.36 -9.23 3.35
N GLU A 68 11.31 -8.47 3.65
CA GLU A 68 11.33 -7.36 4.61
C GLU A 68 12.43 -6.32 4.33
N TYR A 69 12.70 -6.05 3.05
CA TYR A 69 13.73 -5.11 2.66
C TYR A 69 13.53 -3.74 3.32
N GLU A 70 14.58 -3.28 4.00
CA GLU A 70 14.59 -1.99 4.67
C GLU A 70 14.95 -0.88 3.68
N ILE A 71 13.96 -0.06 3.34
CA ILE A 71 14.19 1.14 2.54
C ILE A 71 14.83 2.20 3.44
N LYS A 72 16.11 2.43 3.20
CA LYS A 72 16.86 3.53 3.82
C LYS A 72 16.58 4.81 3.04
N ALA A 73 16.28 5.89 3.76
CA ALA A 73 16.29 7.21 3.15
C ALA A 73 17.71 7.45 2.60
N SER A 74 17.82 7.87 1.34
CA SER A 74 19.12 8.32 0.83
C SER A 74 19.59 9.48 1.71
N SER A 75 20.80 9.40 2.26
CA SER A 75 21.47 10.51 2.93
C SER A 75 21.91 11.59 1.93
N GLY A 76 21.01 11.97 1.02
CA GLY A 76 21.18 13.02 0.04
C GLY A 76 20.72 14.33 0.65
N ARG A 77 21.60 14.95 1.43
CA ARG A 77 21.56 16.38 1.71
C ARG A 77 21.87 17.07 0.39
N GLY A 78 20.96 17.87 -0.14
CA GLY A 78 21.20 18.64 -1.36
C GLY A 78 20.21 19.78 -1.51
N GLY A 79 20.67 21.00 -1.19
CA GLY A 79 20.01 22.27 -1.45
C GLY A 79 19.40 22.93 -0.23
#